data_AF-A0A412J6D4-F1
#
_entry.id   AF-A0A412J6D4-F1
#
_cell.length_a   1.000
_cell.length_b   1.000
_cell.length_c   1.000
_cell.angle_alpha   90.00
_cell.angle_beta   90.00
_cell.angle_gamma   90.00
#
_symmetry.space_group_name_H-M   'P 1'
#
loop_
_entity.id
_entity.type
_entity.pdbx_description
1 polymer ?
#
loop_
_entity_poly.entity_id
_entity_poly.type
_entity_poly.pdbx_seq_one_letter_code
_entity_poly.pdbx_strand_id
1 'polypeptide(L)'
;MKKLKINASLEPMDEWTYESYVSDYIFENVCIEQNLDNVTIDGCKFSKCQFKDCSFSFMECMDIIFDHCEFEKVHFNQCSLS
;
A
#
# COMPACT_ATOMS: atom_id res chain seq x y z
N MET A 1 -0.30 -3.56 -18.92
CA MET A 1 -0.49 -3.13 -17.52
C MET A 1 0.68 -3.65 -16.71
N LYS A 2 1.49 -2.77 -16.09
CA LYS A 2 2.62 -3.20 -15.24
C LYS A 2 2.05 -3.65 -13.90
N LYS A 3 2.20 -4.94 -13.55
CA LYS A 3 1.87 -5.44 -12.22
C LYS A 3 2.97 -4.98 -11.27
N LEU A 4 2.64 -4.18 -10.27
CA LEU A 4 3.59 -3.78 -9.25
C LEU A 4 3.77 -4.97 -8.29
N LYS A 5 4.99 -5.52 -8.23
CA LYS A 5 5.42 -6.35 -7.11
C LYS A 5 6.00 -5.37 -6.09
N ILE A 6 5.24 -5.06 -5.05
CA ILE A 6 5.67 -4.13 -3.99
C ILE A 6 6.99 -4.63 -3.33
N ASN A 7 7.30 -5.91 -3.44
CA ASN A 7 8.55 -6.51 -2.93
C ASN A 7 9.84 -6.16 -3.68
N ALA A 8 9.83 -5.35 -4.74
CA ALA A 8 11.04 -5.05 -5.52
C ALA A 8 11.89 -3.87 -4.96
N SER A 9 11.33 -3.07 -4.05
CA SER A 9 12.03 -1.95 -3.40
C SER A 9 11.95 -1.98 -1.87
N LEU A 10 11.36 -3.03 -1.29
CA LEU A 10 11.48 -3.27 0.15
C LEU A 10 12.91 -3.73 0.40
N GLU A 11 13.76 -2.83 0.92
CA GLU A 11 15.06 -3.24 1.41
C GLU A 11 14.88 -4.37 2.44
N PRO A 12 15.77 -5.39 2.45
CA PRO A 12 15.72 -6.43 3.47
C PRO A 12 15.90 -5.79 4.85
N MET A 13 14.84 -5.89 5.64
CA MET A 13 14.66 -5.26 6.95
C MET A 13 15.60 -5.81 8.02
N ASP A 14 15.92 -4.96 9.00
CA ASP A 14 16.57 -5.35 10.25
C ASP A 14 15.76 -6.44 10.98
N GLU A 15 16.48 -7.44 11.50
CA GLU A 15 16.05 -8.77 11.99
C GLU A 15 14.97 -8.78 13.10
N TRP A 16 14.47 -7.62 13.53
CA TRP A 16 13.66 -7.43 14.75
C TRP A 16 12.28 -6.77 14.52
N THR A 17 11.94 -6.34 13.31
CA THR A 17 10.62 -5.80 12.98
C THR A 17 9.97 -6.63 11.89
N TYR A 18 8.69 -7.00 12.06
CA TYR A 18 7.93 -7.81 11.10
C TYR A 18 7.13 -6.95 10.10
N GLU A 19 7.26 -5.63 10.17
CA GLU A 19 6.43 -4.65 9.47
C GLU A 19 7.19 -3.98 8.32
N SER A 20 6.72 -4.15 7.08
CA SER A 20 7.37 -3.52 5.92
C SER A 20 7.11 -2.01 5.90
N TYR A 21 8.13 -1.18 5.63
CA TYR A 21 7.98 0.28 5.55
C TYR A 21 8.09 0.78 4.11
N VAL A 22 7.17 1.65 3.69
CA VAL A 22 7.17 2.30 2.37
C VAL A 22 6.96 3.80 2.56
N SER A 23 7.86 4.63 2.04
CA SER A 23 7.74 6.09 2.15
C SER A 23 8.09 6.87 0.89
N ASP A 24 7.52 8.06 0.76
CA ASP A 24 7.85 9.08 -0.26
C ASP A 24 7.72 8.61 -1.73
N TYR A 25 6.87 7.61 -1.98
CA TYR A 25 6.60 7.12 -3.33
C TYR A 25 5.32 7.70 -3.93
N ILE A 26 5.37 7.95 -5.24
CA ILE A 26 4.20 8.25 -6.06
C ILE A 26 3.88 7.05 -6.96
N PHE A 27 2.71 6.47 -6.79
CA PHE A 27 2.16 5.42 -7.64
C PHE A 27 1.12 6.03 -8.58
N GLU A 28 1.33 5.92 -9.90
CA GLU A 28 0.41 6.47 -10.91
C GLU A 28 -0.13 5.39 -11.85
N ASN A 29 -1.45 5.38 -12.07
CA ASN A 29 -2.13 4.47 -13.01
C ASN A 29 -1.80 2.98 -12.78
N VAL A 30 -1.69 2.56 -11.51
CA VAL A 30 -1.37 1.18 -11.12
C VAL A 30 -2.65 0.41 -10.74
N CYS A 31 -2.72 -0.88 -11.09
CA CYS A 31 -3.73 -1.80 -10.57
C CYS A 31 -3.12 -2.67 -9.46
N ILE A 32 -3.72 -2.64 -8.28
CA ILE A 32 -3.30 -3.34 -7.06
C ILE A 32 -4.36 -4.40 -6.73
N GLU A 33 -3.97 -5.66 -6.88
CA GLU A 33 -4.82 -6.85 -6.69
C GLU A 33 -4.22 -7.81 -5.65
N GLN A 34 -3.26 -7.33 -4.86
CA GLN A 34 -2.53 -8.15 -3.88
C GLN A 34 -2.88 -7.68 -2.48
N ASN A 35 -2.99 -8.65 -1.57
CA ASN A 35 -3.13 -8.36 -0.16
C ASN A 35 -1.82 -7.80 0.41
N LEU A 36 -1.92 -6.87 1.35
CA LEU A 36 -0.78 -6.33 2.09
C LEU A 36 -1.10 -6.36 3.58
N ASP A 37 -0.25 -7.02 4.35
CA ASP A 37 -0.44 -7.15 5.78
C ASP A 37 0.81 -6.64 6.51
N ASN A 38 0.63 -5.96 7.66
CA ASN A 38 1.70 -5.42 8.49
C ASN A 38 2.64 -4.49 7.70
N VAL A 39 2.08 -3.45 7.08
CA VAL A 39 2.84 -2.48 6.28
C VAL A 39 2.56 -1.07 6.79
N THR A 40 3.62 -0.31 7.05
CA THR A 40 3.53 1.13 7.28
C THR A 40 3.80 1.87 5.97
N ILE A 41 2.88 2.74 5.58
CA ILE A 41 2.96 3.59 4.39
C ILE A 41 2.92 5.04 4.83
N ASP A 42 3.97 5.79 4.52
CA ASP A 42 4.17 7.16 4.99
C ASP A 42 4.44 8.14 3.82
N GLY A 43 3.78 9.28 3.78
CA GLY A 43 4.02 10.33 2.78
C GLY A 43 3.79 9.92 1.32
N CYS A 44 3.12 8.79 1.07
CA CYS A 44 2.94 8.24 -0.27
C CYS A 44 1.71 8.80 -0.97
N LYS A 45 1.76 8.88 -2.31
CA LYS A 45 0.60 9.25 -3.14
C LYS A 45 0.23 8.15 -4.12
N PHE A 46 -1.03 7.76 -4.13
CA PHE A 46 -1.65 6.93 -5.17
C PHE A 46 -2.52 7.83 -6.05
N SER A 47 -2.22 7.88 -7.34
CA SER A 47 -2.90 8.72 -8.32
C SER A 47 -3.49 7.87 -9.43
N LYS A 48 -4.81 7.93 -9.62
CA LYS A 48 -5.54 7.18 -10.65
C LYS A 48 -5.28 5.67 -10.58
N CYS A 49 -5.05 5.15 -9.37
CA CYS A 49 -4.82 3.74 -9.12
C CYS A 49 -6.14 3.00 -8.92
N GLN A 50 -6.16 1.72 -9.25
CA GLN A 50 -7.27 0.81 -8.97
C GLN A 50 -6.84 -0.20 -7.93
N PHE A 51 -7.65 -0.38 -6.90
CA PHE A 51 -7.50 -1.43 -5.89
C PHE A 51 -8.66 -2.41 -6.06
N LYS A 52 -8.37 -3.68 -6.32
CA LYS A 52 -9.39 -4.67 -6.71
C LYS A 52 -9.19 -6.01 -6.02
N ASP A 53 -10.27 -6.56 -5.47
CA ASP A 53 -10.32 -7.91 -4.92
C ASP A 53 -9.14 -8.22 -3.94
N CYS A 54 -8.79 -7.25 -3.09
CA CYS A 54 -7.66 -7.35 -2.18
C CYS A 54 -8.01 -6.95 -0.74
N SER A 55 -7.15 -7.34 0.20
CA SER A 55 -7.28 -7.06 1.62
C SER A 55 -6.00 -6.42 2.15
N PHE A 56 -6.17 -5.41 2.98
CA PHE A 56 -5.12 -4.75 3.72
C PHE A 56 -5.36 -4.98 5.21
N SER A 57 -4.39 -5.57 5.92
CA SER A 57 -4.55 -5.88 7.34
C SER A 57 -3.41 -5.28 8.15
N PHE A 58 -3.74 -4.68 9.30
CA PHE A 58 -2.73 -4.09 10.19
C PHE A 58 -1.80 -3.10 9.47
N MET A 59 -2.36 -2.34 8.52
CA MET A 59 -1.60 -1.28 7.86
C MET A 59 -1.67 0.01 8.67
N GLU A 60 -0.53 0.70 8.74
CA GLU A 60 -0.44 2.05 9.28
C GLU A 60 -0.20 3.01 8.13
N CYS A 61 -1.14 3.91 7.87
CA CYS A 61 -1.04 4.86 6.77
C CYS A 61 -0.99 6.29 7.31
N MET A 62 0.17 6.94 7.14
CA MET A 62 0.44 8.32 7.57
C MET A 62 0.67 9.20 6.34
N ASP A 63 0.08 10.39 6.32
CA ASP A 63 0.30 11.39 5.26
C ASP A 63 0.09 10.85 3.83
N ILE A 64 -0.84 9.90 3.68
CA ILE A 64 -1.15 9.25 2.42
C ILE A 64 -2.22 10.01 1.61
N ILE A 65 -2.04 10.06 0.29
CA ILE A 65 -3.01 10.67 -0.62
C ILE A 65 -3.52 9.63 -1.61
N PHE A 66 -4.84 9.41 -1.63
CA PHE A 66 -5.53 8.67 -2.70
C PHE A 66 -6.23 9.66 -3.64
N ASP A 67 -5.57 10.03 -4.73
CA ASP A 67 -6.03 11.00 -5.72
C ASP A 67 -6.69 10.27 -6.91
N HIS A 68 -7.99 10.44 -7.10
CA HIS A 68 -8.76 9.78 -8.17
C HIS A 68 -8.60 8.25 -8.22
N CYS A 69 -8.44 7.60 -7.06
CA CYS A 69 -8.33 6.15 -6.98
C CYS A 69 -9.71 5.46 -6.90
N GLU A 70 -9.78 4.23 -7.39
CA GLU A 70 -10.97 3.39 -7.34
C GLU A 70 -10.72 2.18 -6.44
N PHE A 71 -11.70 1.85 -5.59
CA PHE A 71 -11.64 0.69 -4.69
C PHE A 71 -12.84 -0.23 -4.98
N GLU A 72 -12.57 -1.44 -5.46
CA GLU A 72 -13.59 -2.45 -5.76
C GLU A 72 -13.31 -3.71 -4.93
N LYS A 73 -14.23 -4.05 -4.02
CA LYS A 73 -14.11 -5.23 -3.14
C LYS A 73 -12.78 -5.25 -2.37
N VAL A 74 -12.41 -4.09 -1.83
CA VAL A 74 -11.21 -3.92 -1.02
C VAL A 74 -11.60 -3.95 0.46
N HIS A 75 -10.86 -4.70 1.26
CA HIS A 75 -11.06 -4.80 2.70
C HIS A 75 -9.90 -4.13 3.45
N PHE A 76 -10.22 -3.27 4.40
CA PHE A 76 -9.24 -2.68 5.33
C PHE A 76 -9.54 -3.21 6.74
N ASN A 77 -8.69 -4.11 7.22
CA ASN A 77 -8.86 -4.80 8.49
C ASN A 77 -7.86 -4.25 9.50
N GLN A 78 -8.35 -3.67 10.60
CA GLN A 78 -7.48 -3.16 11.67
C GLN A 78 -6.37 -2.23 11.16
N CYS A 79 -6.69 -1.39 10.17
CA CYS A 79 -5.78 -0.40 9.62
C CYS A 79 -5.99 0.96 10.31
N SER A 80 -4.93 1.76 10.40
CA SER A 80 -4.99 3.17 10.75
C SER A 80 -4.77 4.03 9.51
N LEU A 81 -5.52 5.13 9.42
CA LEU A 81 -5.40 6.14 8.39
C LEU A 81 -5.47 7.51 9.09
N SER A 82 -4.38 8.26 9.06
CA SER A 82 -4.25 9.56 9.74
C SER A 82 -3.78 10.66 8.81
#